data_AF-A0A7X8JLJ4-F1
#
_entry.id   AF-A0A7X8JLJ4-F1
#
_cell.length_a   1.000
_cell.length_b   1.000
_cell.length_c   1.000
_cell.angle_alpha   90.00
_cell.angle_beta   90.00
_cell.angle_gamma   90.00
#
_symmetry.space_group_name_H-M   'P 1'
#
loop_
_entity.id
_entity.type
_entity.pdbx_description
1 polymer ?
#
loop_
_entity_poly.entity_id
_entity_poly.type
_entity_poly.pdbx_seq_one_letter_code
_entity_poly.pdbx_strand_id
1 'polypeptide(L)'
;MPPHAHIRLVELNSFVKKLIADNTQPQWITAEISEVNEHYSGHCYLELIEKDDADEHIIAKAKAVIWSFTYRMIKPYFETTTHERLMAGMKVLVKVEVSFHEAYGYSLVIKDIDPQYTLGDMA
;
A
#
# COMPACT_ATOMS: atom_id res chain seq x y z
N MET A 1 29.12 -18.11 -30.61
CA MET A 1 28.39 -16.94 -30.08
C MET A 1 29.14 -16.45 -28.86
N PRO A 2 29.38 -15.14 -28.69
CA PRO A 2 29.93 -14.64 -27.42
C PRO A 2 28.92 -14.91 -26.30
N PRO A 3 29.36 -15.11 -25.04
CA PRO A 3 28.46 -15.27 -23.93
C PRO A 3 27.52 -14.06 -23.83
N HIS A 4 26.22 -14.31 -23.63
CA HIS A 4 25.28 -13.24 -23.34
C HIS A 4 25.74 -12.55 -22.04
N ALA A 5 25.96 -11.23 -22.11
CA ALA A 5 26.19 -10.44 -20.91
C ALA A 5 25.00 -10.65 -19.96
N HIS A 6 25.27 -10.97 -18.70
CA HIS A 6 24.26 -11.23 -17.67
C HIS A 6 24.64 -10.53 -16.37
N ILE A 7 23.64 -10.24 -15.56
CA ILE A 7 23.79 -9.75 -14.18
C ILE A 7 23.03 -10.70 -13.24
N ARG A 8 23.38 -10.70 -11.96
CA ARG A 8 22.67 -11.48 -10.95
C ARG A 8 21.32 -10.83 -10.63
N LEU A 9 20.33 -11.64 -10.22
CA LEU A 9 19.01 -11.15 -9.81
C LEU A 9 19.10 -10.06 -8.73
N VAL A 10 20.01 -10.21 -7.76
CA VAL A 10 20.22 -9.19 -6.72
C VAL A 10 20.71 -7.87 -7.29
N GLU A 11 21.52 -7.89 -8.36
CA GLU A 11 22.02 -6.66 -9.01
C GLU A 11 20.88 -5.94 -9.74
N LEU A 12 20.02 -6.69 -10.43
CA LEU A 12 18.80 -6.13 -11.03
C LEU A 12 17.86 -5.55 -9.96
N ASN A 13 17.61 -6.28 -8.88
CA ASN A 13 16.67 -5.85 -7.84
C ASN A 13 17.20 -4.65 -7.05
N SER A 14 18.51 -4.59 -6.77
CA SER A 14 19.13 -3.41 -6.17
C SER A 14 19.06 -2.20 -7.10
N PHE A 15 19.20 -2.39 -8.42
CA PHE A 15 19.01 -1.32 -9.39
C PHE A 15 17.57 -0.79 -9.39
N VAL A 16 16.56 -1.68 -9.43
CA VAL A 16 15.14 -1.30 -9.37
C VAL A 16 14.82 -0.57 -8.06
N LYS A 17 15.31 -1.08 -6.93
CA LYS A 17 15.15 -0.43 -5.62
C LYS A 17 15.70 0.99 -5.62
N LYS A 18 16.90 1.19 -6.15
CA LYS A 18 17.50 2.53 -6.26
C LYS A 18 16.68 3.44 -7.17
N LEU A 19 16.26 2.95 -8.33
CA LEU A 19 15.43 3.73 -9.26
C LEU A 19 14.14 4.20 -8.59
N ILE A 20 13.46 3.32 -7.86
CA ILE A 20 12.24 3.67 -7.12
C ILE A 20 12.54 4.68 -6.02
N ALA A 21 13.56 4.43 -5.19
CA ALA A 21 13.92 5.32 -4.09
C ALA A 21 14.30 6.73 -4.57
N ASP A 22 15.02 6.83 -5.68
CA ASP A 22 15.48 8.11 -6.23
C ASP A 22 14.36 8.89 -6.95
N ASN A 23 13.30 8.21 -7.40
CA ASN A 23 12.27 8.81 -8.27
C ASN A 23 10.86 8.82 -7.67
N THR A 24 10.68 8.43 -6.41
CA THR A 24 9.38 8.44 -5.76
C THR A 24 9.41 9.24 -4.46
N GLN A 25 8.28 9.83 -4.12
CA GLN A 25 8.05 10.51 -2.84
C GLN A 25 6.69 10.08 -2.29
N PRO A 26 6.46 10.23 -0.97
CA PRO A 26 5.17 9.91 -0.39
C PRO A 26 4.03 10.71 -1.03
N GLN A 27 3.00 10.02 -1.52
CA GLN A 27 1.88 10.62 -2.24
C GLN A 27 0.55 10.07 -1.74
N TRP A 28 -0.50 10.88 -1.85
CA TRP A 28 -1.86 10.46 -1.54
C TRP A 28 -2.46 9.70 -2.72
N ILE A 29 -3.07 8.54 -2.44
CA ILE A 29 -3.78 7.72 -3.43
C ILE A 29 -5.15 7.32 -2.89
N THR A 30 -6.09 7.10 -3.79
CA THR A 30 -7.36 6.42 -3.50
C THR A 30 -7.24 4.94 -3.85
N ALA A 31 -7.81 4.07 -3.03
CA ALA A 31 -7.89 2.63 -3.31
C ALA A 31 -9.03 1.98 -2.52
N GLU A 32 -9.43 0.77 -2.91
CA GLU A 32 -10.29 -0.11 -2.10
C GLU A 32 -9.42 -1.13 -1.36
N ILE A 33 -9.73 -1.40 -0.09
CA ILE A 33 -9.08 -2.46 0.69
C ILE A 33 -9.69 -3.79 0.27
N SER A 34 -8.92 -4.71 -0.35
CA SER A 34 -9.40 -6.07 -0.62
C SER A 34 -9.17 -7.02 0.56
N GLU A 35 -8.08 -6.82 1.30
CA GLU A 35 -7.72 -7.61 2.48
C GLU A 35 -7.10 -6.74 3.56
N VAL A 36 -7.35 -7.09 4.83
CA VAL A 36 -6.72 -6.48 6.00
C VAL A 36 -6.33 -7.56 7.01
N ASN A 37 -5.11 -7.47 7.53
CA ASN A 37 -4.58 -8.39 8.53
C ASN A 37 -3.80 -7.62 9.60
N GLU A 38 -4.36 -7.58 10.81
CA GLU A 38 -3.65 -7.08 11.98
C GLU A 38 -2.76 -8.18 12.56
N HIS A 39 -1.46 -7.98 12.46
CA HIS A 39 -0.48 -8.92 12.95
C HIS A 39 -0.23 -8.73 14.45
N TYR A 40 0.11 -9.80 15.17
CA TYR A 40 0.36 -9.76 16.62
C TYR A 40 1.51 -8.82 17.02
N SER A 41 2.42 -8.49 16.08
CA SER A 41 3.48 -7.50 16.29
C SER A 41 2.99 -6.04 16.25
N GLY A 42 1.70 -5.83 15.99
CA GLY A 42 1.07 -4.52 15.87
C GLY A 42 1.15 -3.88 14.48
N HIS A 43 1.70 -4.57 13.48
CA HIS A 43 1.63 -4.14 12.08
C HIS A 43 0.25 -4.43 11.49
N CYS A 44 -0.20 -3.58 10.56
CA CYS A 44 -1.38 -3.86 9.76
C CYS A 44 -0.93 -4.09 8.32
N TYR A 45 -1.17 -5.28 7.80
CA TYR A 45 -0.93 -5.62 6.41
C TYR A 45 -2.23 -5.49 5.64
N LEU A 46 -2.17 -4.85 4.49
CA LEU A 46 -3.32 -4.66 3.63
C LEU A 46 -3.01 -5.10 2.21
N GLU A 47 -4.07 -5.41 1.48
CA GLU A 47 -4.05 -5.46 0.04
C GLU A 47 -4.99 -4.39 -0.49
N LEU A 48 -4.47 -3.56 -1.41
CA LEU A 48 -5.18 -2.46 -2.03
C LEU A 48 -5.45 -2.82 -3.48
N ILE A 49 -6.66 -2.50 -3.94
CA ILE A 49 -7.10 -2.69 -5.32
C ILE A 49 -7.74 -1.42 -5.86
N GLU A 50 -7.75 -1.31 -7.18
CA GLU A 50 -8.54 -0.35 -7.93
C GLU A 50 -9.33 -1.13 -8.97
N LYS A 51 -10.62 -0.85 -9.09
CA LYS A 51 -11.52 -1.46 -10.08
C LYS A 51 -11.83 -0.46 -11.18
N ASP A 52 -12.02 -0.94 -12.40
CA ASP A 52 -12.56 -0.15 -13.48
C ASP A 52 -14.01 0.23 -13.17
N ASP A 53 -14.36 1.50 -13.39
CA ASP A 53 -15.72 2.01 -13.16
C ASP A 53 -16.76 1.35 -14.08
N ALA A 54 -16.35 0.81 -15.24
CA ALA A 54 -17.26 0.28 -16.24
C ALA A 54 -17.68 -1.18 -16.01
N ASP A 55 -16.79 -2.03 -15.49
CA ASP A 55 -17.02 -3.49 -15.42
C ASP A 55 -16.54 -4.17 -14.12
N GLU A 56 -16.21 -3.40 -13.08
CA GLU A 56 -15.71 -3.86 -11.77
C GLU A 56 -14.42 -4.71 -11.83
N HIS A 57 -13.74 -4.78 -12.99
CA HIS A 57 -12.49 -5.52 -13.12
C HIS A 57 -11.35 -4.83 -12.37
N ILE A 58 -10.52 -5.60 -11.66
CA ILE A 58 -9.36 -5.05 -10.94
C ILE A 58 -8.28 -4.61 -11.94
N ILE A 59 -8.05 -3.31 -12.05
CA ILE A 59 -7.05 -2.69 -12.95
C ILE A 59 -5.72 -2.37 -12.26
N ALA A 60 -5.72 -2.23 -10.93
CA ALA A 60 -4.51 -2.05 -10.14
C ALA A 60 -4.57 -2.83 -8.83
N LYS A 61 -3.41 -3.30 -8.36
CA LYS A 61 -3.29 -4.08 -7.13
C LYS A 61 -1.92 -3.89 -6.48
N ALA A 62 -1.90 -3.71 -5.16
CA ALA A 62 -0.66 -3.56 -4.41
C ALA A 62 -0.78 -4.11 -2.98
N LYS A 63 0.28 -4.75 -2.49
CA LYS A 63 0.43 -5.03 -1.06
C LYS A 63 0.86 -3.78 -0.33
N ALA A 64 0.28 -3.53 0.84
CA ALA A 64 0.58 -2.41 1.69
C ALA A 64 0.83 -2.83 3.14
N VAL A 65 1.59 -2.01 3.86
CA VAL A 65 1.83 -2.19 5.30
C VAL A 65 1.74 -0.87 6.02
N ILE A 66 1.10 -0.89 7.18
CA ILE A 66 1.18 0.15 8.20
C ILE A 66 2.05 -0.41 9.32
N TRP A 67 3.25 0.15 9.48
CA TRP A 67 4.15 -0.26 10.55
C TRP A 67 3.55 0.09 11.91
N SER A 68 3.94 -0.65 12.95
CA SER A 68 3.24 -0.66 14.24
C SER A 68 3.22 0.70 14.92
N PHE A 69 4.32 1.45 14.80
CA PHE A 69 4.41 2.81 15.31
C PHE A 69 3.36 3.73 14.67
N THR A 70 3.22 3.68 13.35
CA THR A 70 2.24 4.47 12.59
C THR A 70 0.81 3.95 12.83
N TYR A 71 0.63 2.63 12.84
CA TYR A 71 -0.70 2.01 12.99
C TYR A 71 -1.34 2.33 14.34
N ARG A 72 -0.53 2.44 15.40
CA ARG A 72 -0.98 2.87 16.73
C ARG A 72 -1.62 4.27 16.74
N MET A 73 -1.26 5.13 15.79
CA MET A 73 -1.87 6.45 15.62
C MET A 73 -3.04 6.41 14.63
N ILE A 74 -2.84 5.78 13.47
CA ILE A 74 -3.83 5.70 12.40
C ILE A 74 -5.11 4.99 12.86
N LYS A 75 -4.99 3.84 13.52
CA LYS A 75 -6.14 3.02 13.91
C LYS A 75 -7.15 3.78 14.78
N PRO A 76 -6.78 4.34 15.95
CA PRO A 76 -7.74 5.05 16.78
C PRO A 76 -8.25 6.34 16.12
N TYR A 77 -7.43 7.02 15.32
CA TYR A 77 -7.87 8.21 14.58
C TYR A 77 -8.96 7.87 13.56
N PHE A 78 -8.75 6.80 12.79
CA PHE A 78 -9.72 6.32 11.82
C PHE A 78 -11.01 5.84 12.49
N GLU A 79 -10.90 4.97 13.50
CA GLU A 79 -12.06 4.40 14.20
C GLU A 79 -12.89 5.47 14.93
N THR A 80 -12.25 6.47 15.54
CA THR A 80 -13.00 7.54 16.24
C THR A 80 -13.67 8.53 15.28
N THR A 81 -13.11 8.72 14.08
CA THR A 81 -13.70 9.62 13.08
C THR A 81 -14.81 8.92 12.30
N THR A 82 -14.55 7.71 11.80
CA THR A 82 -15.49 6.96 10.94
C THR A 82 -16.53 6.16 11.72
N HIS A 83 -16.28 5.90 13.02
CA HIS A 83 -17.01 4.93 13.84
C HIS A 83 -16.92 3.47 13.35
N GLU A 84 -15.99 3.20 12.42
CA GLU A 84 -15.79 1.89 11.81
C GLU A 84 -14.32 1.47 11.86
N ARG A 85 -14.08 0.16 11.76
CA ARG A 85 -12.72 -0.38 11.66
C ARG A 85 -12.29 -0.48 10.21
N LEU A 86 -10.99 -0.39 9.94
CA LEU A 86 -10.45 -0.74 8.63
C LEU A 86 -10.82 -2.19 8.30
N MET A 87 -11.55 -2.38 7.20
CA MET A 87 -12.02 -3.68 6.73
C MET A 87 -12.06 -3.73 5.21
N ALA A 88 -12.14 -4.95 4.67
CA ALA A 88 -12.27 -5.16 3.24
C ALA A 88 -13.55 -4.50 2.70
N GLY A 89 -13.48 -4.00 1.47
CA GLY A 89 -14.54 -3.27 0.76
C GLY A 89 -14.55 -1.76 1.00
N MET A 90 -13.72 -1.24 1.91
CA MET A 90 -13.65 0.21 2.16
C MET A 90 -12.81 0.92 1.11
N LYS A 91 -13.33 2.01 0.54
CA LYS A 91 -12.51 2.98 -0.17
C LYS A 91 -11.81 3.91 0.82
N VAL A 92 -10.52 4.12 0.59
CA VAL A 92 -9.65 4.90 1.46
C VAL A 92 -8.81 5.87 0.67
N LEU A 93 -8.53 7.03 1.28
CA LEU A 93 -7.51 7.97 0.84
C LEU A 93 -6.32 7.84 1.78
N VAL A 94 -5.20 7.34 1.26
CA VAL A 94 -4.02 7.01 2.07
C VAL A 94 -2.76 7.65 1.51
N LYS A 95 -1.89 8.13 2.39
CA LYS A 95 -0.56 8.62 2.02
C LYS A 95 0.41 7.45 2.00
N VAL A 96 0.98 7.13 0.85
CA VAL A 96 1.84 5.97 0.65
C VAL A 96 3.24 6.36 0.21
N GLU A 97 4.23 5.70 0.78
CA GLU A 97 5.60 5.67 0.27
C GLU A 97 5.80 4.38 -0.53
N VAL A 98 6.36 4.50 -1.74
CA VAL A 98 6.69 3.32 -2.55
C VAL A 98 7.94 2.66 -2.02
N SER A 99 7.88 1.35 -1.78
CA SER A 99 8.99 0.54 -1.30
C SER A 99 9.26 -0.63 -2.23
N PHE A 100 10.54 -0.99 -2.35
CA PHE A 100 10.95 -2.18 -3.08
C PHE A 100 12.00 -2.94 -2.26
N HIS A 101 11.67 -4.18 -1.92
CA HIS A 101 12.58 -5.07 -1.22
C HIS A 101 13.16 -6.09 -2.20
N GLU A 102 14.47 -6.34 -2.13
CA GLU A 102 15.17 -7.20 -3.09
C GLU A 102 14.63 -8.64 -3.13
N ALA A 103 14.07 -9.13 -2.02
CA ALA A 103 13.48 -10.47 -1.94
C ALA A 103 11.95 -10.52 -2.06
N TYR A 104 11.24 -9.42 -1.78
CA TYR A 104 9.77 -9.41 -1.71
C TYR A 104 9.12 -8.56 -2.79
N GLY A 105 9.90 -7.77 -3.52
CA GLY A 105 9.43 -6.92 -4.61
C GLY A 105 8.77 -5.63 -4.12
N TYR A 106 7.87 -5.13 -4.95
CA TYR A 106 7.13 -3.88 -4.77
C TYR A 106 6.09 -3.97 -3.65
N SER A 107 6.04 -2.94 -2.81
CA SER A 107 5.00 -2.74 -1.80
C SER A 107 4.81 -1.27 -1.48
N LEU A 108 3.72 -0.97 -0.78
CA LEU A 108 3.41 0.37 -0.28
C LEU A 108 3.56 0.41 1.24
N VAL A 109 4.16 1.49 1.75
CA VAL A 109 4.15 1.78 3.18
C VAL A 109 3.17 2.93 3.40
N ILE A 110 2.07 2.64 4.09
CA ILE A 110 1.08 3.66 4.45
C ILE A 110 1.63 4.47 5.62
N LYS A 111 1.68 5.79 5.43
CA LYS A 111 2.17 6.77 6.39
C LYS A 111 1.05 7.54 7.07
N ASP A 112 -0.08 7.69 6.39
CA ASP A 112 -1.22 8.47 6.86
C ASP A 112 -2.51 8.01 6.17
N ILE A 113 -3.66 8.35 6.76
CA ILE A 113 -4.99 8.08 6.22
C ILE A 113 -5.91 9.29 6.42
N ASP A 114 -6.74 9.59 5.43
CA ASP A 114 -7.83 10.57 5.57
C ASP A 114 -9.16 9.84 5.79
N PRO A 115 -9.68 9.79 7.03
CA PRO A 115 -10.95 9.15 7.34
C PRO A 115 -12.18 9.92 6.82
N GLN A 116 -12.06 11.22 6.50
CA GLN A 116 -13.19 12.00 5.99
C GLN A 116 -13.58 11.55 4.58
N TYR A 117 -12.58 11.15 3.78
CA TYR A 117 -12.82 10.57 2.46
C TYR A 117 -13.70 9.32 2.54
N THR A 118 -13.35 8.39 3.43
CA THR A 118 -14.12 7.14 3.59
C THR A 118 -15.54 7.40 4.08
N LEU A 119 -15.73 8.32 5.02
CA LEU A 119 -17.07 8.73 5.44
C LEU A 119 -17.92 9.29 4.29
N GLY A 120 -17.31 10.09 3.42
CA GLY A 120 -17.98 10.64 2.25
C GLY A 120 -18.40 9.58 1.23
N ASP A 121 -17.63 8.51 1.06
CA ASP A 121 -17.96 7.39 0.16
C ASP A 121 -19.03 6.45 0.76
N MET A 122 -19.21 6.45 2.08
CA MET A 122 -20.21 5.65 2.80
C MET A 122 -21.59 6.31 2.91
N ALA A 123 -21.70 7.61 2.62
CA ALA A 123 -22.93 8.41 2.77
C ALA A 123 -23.79 8.41 1.49
#